data_AF-K3WXA0-F1
#
_entry.id   AF-K3WXA0-F1
#
_cell.length_a   1.000
_cell.length_b   1.000
_cell.length_c   1.000
_cell.angle_alpha   90.00
_cell.angle_beta   90.00
_cell.angle_gamma   90.00
#
_symmetry.space_group_name_H-M   'P 1'
#
loop_
_entity.id
_entity.type
_entity.pdbx_description
1 polymer ?
#
loop_
_entity_poly.entity_id
_entity_poly.type
_entity_poly.pdbx_seq_one_letter_code
_entity_poly.pdbx_strand_id
1 'polypeptide(L)'
;KRVLFGYDSVAAFQQDVSSSTQLNHVAVPLLCVNTEDDPIVVSIPSIEQVHANPNIILCTTSSGGHLAFYEGKHDQTGIECAATAVKKASGKASTHGSSTERRPLRMWSALVITEFAESVRLQHAENQMMVPKGIETLGGSMGLASSRLAVPVKNKRLLLLALVVLGYHAMPKLKWLFRLLHYKLTAETPQLVYKQTPQNEKLLERCATMTKRKYYPPWYLFNGHLQTVKLSIANEQEKQPVIPYERQILDMPDGGIVSLDWALPPRENGSIPSVREVDPDKRTMIILPGLTGGSGELYIRNTVAQLLDHGWQVVVMNARGCANTPLKTAHLFSSGYTDDLRSTVKYLRAKYNFENEAFVGLGFSMGSNVLVKYLGEEKENAGLTAGISVGNPFDLVICSANFGGNLFNRLTYDKAINGNLKELFFEKARRVILASISQQ
;
A
#
# COMPACT_ATOMS: atom_id res chain seq x y z
N LYS A 1 -6.18 -38.46 -11.96
CA LYS A 1 -6.44 -37.00 -12.09
C LYS A 1 -5.70 -36.30 -10.96
N ARG A 2 -4.83 -35.31 -11.22
CA ARG A 2 -4.33 -34.43 -10.15
C ARG A 2 -5.50 -33.53 -9.77
N VAL A 3 -6.19 -33.85 -8.69
CA VAL A 3 -7.31 -33.04 -8.19
C VAL A 3 -6.68 -31.92 -7.37
N LEU A 4 -6.80 -30.68 -7.83
CA LEU A 4 -6.32 -29.50 -7.12
C LEU A 4 -7.32 -29.21 -6.00
N PHE A 5 -7.07 -29.61 -4.75
CA PHE A 5 -7.96 -29.33 -3.59
C PHE A 5 -9.45 -29.69 -3.78
N GLY A 6 -9.76 -30.75 -4.53
CA GLY A 6 -11.16 -31.10 -4.83
C GLY A 6 -11.79 -30.37 -6.02
N TYR A 7 -11.08 -29.43 -6.65
CA TYR A 7 -11.57 -28.69 -7.83
C TYR A 7 -11.32 -29.45 -9.13
N ASP A 8 -12.23 -29.27 -10.09
CA ASP A 8 -12.17 -29.89 -11.41
C ASP A 8 -11.05 -29.35 -12.31
N SER A 9 -10.62 -28.10 -12.07
CA SER A 9 -9.54 -27.45 -12.83
C SER A 9 -8.86 -26.33 -12.04
N VAL A 10 -7.69 -25.89 -12.52
CA VAL A 10 -6.98 -24.72 -11.97
C VAL A 10 -7.82 -23.45 -12.12
N ALA A 11 -8.51 -23.29 -13.25
CA ALA A 11 -9.37 -22.14 -13.49
C ALA A 11 -10.58 -22.12 -12.53
N ALA A 12 -11.17 -23.29 -12.23
CA ALA A 12 -12.26 -23.38 -11.26
C ALA A 12 -11.79 -22.98 -9.85
N PHE A 13 -10.61 -23.44 -9.44
CA PHE A 13 -9.99 -22.99 -8.19
C PHE A 13 -9.73 -21.49 -8.20
N GLN A 14 -9.09 -20.95 -9.24
CA GLN A 14 -8.80 -19.51 -9.38
C GLN A 14 -10.06 -18.65 -9.34
N GLN A 15 -11.14 -19.10 -9.98
CA GLN A 15 -12.42 -18.41 -9.96
C GLN A 15 -13.00 -18.35 -8.54
N ASP A 16 -12.98 -19.47 -7.82
CA ASP A 16 -13.47 -19.54 -6.45
C ASP A 16 -12.63 -18.68 -5.49
N VAL A 17 -11.32 -18.63 -5.71
CA VAL A 17 -10.43 -17.83 -4.88
C VAL A 17 -10.39 -16.35 -5.28
N SER A 18 -11.03 -15.95 -6.37
CA SER A 18 -11.07 -14.56 -6.84
C SER A 18 -11.97 -13.70 -5.95
N SER A 19 -11.40 -12.64 -5.39
CA SER A 19 -12.11 -11.74 -4.47
C SER A 19 -13.22 -10.91 -5.14
N SER A 20 -13.21 -10.78 -6.47
CA SER A 20 -14.31 -10.14 -7.22
C SER A 20 -15.67 -10.78 -6.96
N THR A 21 -15.69 -12.09 -6.68
CA THR A 21 -16.92 -12.85 -6.38
C THR A 21 -17.55 -12.47 -5.03
N GLN A 22 -16.78 -11.86 -4.14
CA GLN A 22 -17.19 -11.53 -2.77
C GLN A 22 -17.52 -10.05 -2.56
N LEU A 23 -17.26 -9.19 -3.55
CA LEU A 23 -17.45 -7.74 -3.43
C LEU A 23 -18.87 -7.36 -3.00
N ASN A 24 -19.90 -8.00 -3.56
CA ASN A 24 -21.29 -7.71 -3.23
C ASN A 24 -21.68 -8.05 -1.77
N HIS A 25 -20.84 -8.80 -1.06
CA HIS A 25 -21.11 -9.25 0.30
C HIS A 25 -20.33 -8.46 1.36
N VAL A 26 -19.41 -7.60 0.96
CA VAL A 26 -18.63 -6.77 1.89
C VAL A 26 -19.56 -5.82 2.66
N ALA A 27 -19.62 -5.99 3.98
CA ALA A 27 -20.55 -5.25 4.84
C ALA A 27 -19.95 -4.01 5.53
N VAL A 28 -18.63 -3.81 5.41
CA VAL A 28 -17.89 -2.69 6.03
C VAL A 28 -17.23 -1.83 4.94
N PRO A 29 -16.94 -0.54 5.21
CA PRO A 29 -16.25 0.31 4.24
C PRO A 29 -14.99 -0.35 3.69
N LEU A 30 -14.85 -0.35 2.37
CA LEU A 30 -13.72 -0.95 1.67
C LEU A 30 -13.17 0.04 0.62
N LEU A 31 -11.93 0.45 0.81
CA LEU A 31 -11.18 1.21 -0.20
C LEU A 31 -10.33 0.25 -1.05
N CYS A 32 -10.53 0.28 -2.36
CA CYS A 32 -9.75 -0.47 -3.34
C CYS A 32 -8.86 0.50 -4.13
N VAL A 33 -7.54 0.38 -4.04
CA VAL A 33 -6.57 1.24 -4.74
C VAL A 33 -5.83 0.41 -5.79
N ASN A 34 -6.05 0.71 -7.07
CA ASN A 34 -5.40 0.04 -8.20
C ASN A 34 -4.85 1.06 -9.19
N THR A 35 -3.99 0.62 -10.11
CA THR A 35 -3.49 1.46 -11.21
C THR A 35 -3.72 0.74 -12.53
N GLU A 36 -4.03 1.49 -13.59
CA GLU A 36 -4.33 0.95 -14.91
C GLU A 36 -3.08 0.39 -15.60
N ASP A 37 -1.90 0.95 -15.30
CA ASP A 37 -0.62 0.49 -15.85
C ASP A 37 0.04 -0.67 -15.09
N ASP A 38 -0.67 -1.30 -14.15
CA ASP A 38 -0.12 -2.41 -13.36
C ASP A 38 0.20 -3.61 -14.28
N PRO A 39 1.48 -4.02 -14.38
CA PRO A 39 1.87 -5.08 -15.30
C PRO A 39 1.55 -6.50 -14.80
N ILE A 40 1.18 -6.62 -13.52
CA ILE A 40 0.89 -7.88 -12.82
C ILE A 40 -0.62 -8.04 -12.66
N VAL A 41 -1.29 -7.01 -12.15
CA VAL A 41 -2.72 -7.00 -11.84
C VAL A 41 -3.48 -6.25 -12.91
N VAL A 42 -4.02 -7.01 -13.86
CA VAL A 42 -4.70 -6.47 -15.05
C VAL A 42 -6.22 -6.63 -14.99
N SER A 43 -6.77 -6.76 -13.78
CA SER A 43 -8.21 -6.85 -13.53
C SER A 43 -8.62 -5.92 -12.40
N ILE A 44 -9.59 -5.07 -12.68
CA ILE A 44 -10.26 -4.18 -11.73
C ILE A 44 -11.77 -4.41 -11.81
N PRO A 45 -12.52 -4.18 -10.72
CA PRO A 45 -13.97 -4.35 -10.72
C PRO A 45 -14.63 -3.39 -11.69
N SER A 46 -15.72 -3.82 -12.32
CA SER A 46 -16.51 -2.94 -13.18
C SER A 46 -17.23 -1.86 -12.36
N ILE A 47 -17.58 -0.75 -13.01
CA ILE A 47 -18.37 0.33 -12.37
C ILE A 47 -19.68 -0.22 -11.79
N GLU A 48 -20.32 -1.15 -12.50
CA GLU A 48 -21.56 -1.80 -12.04
C GLU A 48 -21.34 -2.62 -10.77
N GLN A 49 -20.25 -3.40 -10.70
CA GLN A 49 -19.91 -4.17 -9.50
C GLN A 49 -19.64 -3.25 -8.31
N VAL A 50 -18.94 -2.13 -8.52
CA VAL A 50 -18.67 -1.16 -7.45
C VAL A 50 -19.97 -0.47 -6.99
N HIS A 51 -20.84 -0.06 -7.91
CA HIS A 51 -22.10 0.59 -7.57
C HIS A 51 -23.13 -0.36 -6.93
N ALA A 52 -23.01 -1.67 -7.17
CA ALA A 52 -23.88 -2.68 -6.57
C ALA A 52 -23.75 -2.73 -5.03
N ASN A 53 -22.59 -2.37 -4.47
CA ASN A 53 -22.37 -2.36 -3.03
C ASN A 53 -22.03 -0.94 -2.52
N PRO A 54 -22.85 -0.34 -1.62
CA PRO A 54 -22.60 1.00 -1.09
C PRO A 54 -21.32 1.13 -0.26
N ASN A 55 -20.71 0.03 0.18
CA ASN A 55 -19.51 0.06 1.02
C ASN A 55 -18.20 0.14 0.22
N ILE A 56 -18.25 0.00 -1.10
CA ILE A 56 -17.04 -0.07 -1.93
C ILE A 56 -16.71 1.29 -2.53
N ILE A 57 -15.46 1.69 -2.34
CA ILE A 57 -14.85 2.83 -3.02
C ILE A 57 -13.67 2.31 -3.83
N LEU A 58 -13.72 2.45 -5.15
CA LEU A 58 -12.62 2.15 -6.05
C LEU A 58 -11.89 3.44 -6.40
N CYS A 59 -10.59 3.48 -6.13
CA CYS A 59 -9.66 4.55 -6.46
C CYS A 59 -8.64 4.05 -7.48
N THR A 60 -8.65 4.63 -8.68
CA THR A 60 -7.72 4.27 -9.76
C THR A 60 -6.83 5.45 -10.16
N THR A 61 -5.60 5.13 -10.53
CA THR A 61 -4.68 6.04 -11.23
C THR A 61 -4.30 5.44 -12.58
N SER A 62 -4.01 6.28 -13.57
CA SER A 62 -3.47 5.87 -14.87
C SER A 62 -2.05 5.29 -14.73
N SER A 63 -1.30 5.70 -13.68
CA SER A 63 0.04 5.20 -13.43
C SER A 63 0.33 4.88 -11.96
N GLY A 64 1.23 3.93 -11.72
CA GLY A 64 1.62 3.52 -10.37
C GLY A 64 2.43 2.23 -10.32
N GLY A 65 2.39 1.41 -11.38
CA GLY A 65 2.94 0.05 -11.37
C GLY A 65 2.38 -0.83 -10.24
N HIS A 66 2.90 -2.05 -10.11
CA HIS A 66 2.45 -2.94 -9.05
C HIS A 66 2.99 -2.50 -7.69
N LEU A 67 2.10 -1.96 -6.84
CA LEU A 67 2.34 -1.51 -5.45
C LEU A 67 3.32 -0.33 -5.26
N ALA A 68 3.94 0.17 -6.33
CA ALA A 68 5.01 1.16 -6.19
C ALA A 68 4.47 2.55 -5.84
N PHE A 69 3.50 3.05 -6.62
CA PHE A 69 2.83 4.35 -6.41
C PHE A 69 3.81 5.46 -6.02
N TYR A 70 4.97 5.53 -6.67
CA TYR A 70 5.99 6.50 -6.29
C TYR A 70 5.55 7.91 -6.66
N GLU A 71 5.72 8.86 -5.75
CA GLU A 71 5.41 10.26 -6.04
C GLU A 71 6.69 11.03 -6.38
N GLY A 72 6.68 11.67 -7.54
CA GLY A 72 7.73 12.57 -7.97
C GLY A 72 7.75 13.85 -7.14
N LYS A 73 8.95 14.43 -6.97
CA LYS A 73 9.12 15.75 -6.36
C LYS A 73 8.57 16.81 -7.32
N HIS A 74 7.28 17.10 -7.22
CA HIS A 74 6.74 18.39 -7.60
C HIS A 74 7.04 19.35 -6.45
N ASP A 75 7.51 20.57 -6.72
CA ASP A 75 7.83 21.54 -5.67
C ASP A 75 6.56 21.82 -4.83
N GLN A 76 6.41 21.10 -3.71
CA GLN A 76 5.46 21.34 -2.63
C GLN A 76 6.01 22.38 -1.64
N THR A 77 6.96 23.21 -2.09
CA THR A 77 7.63 24.25 -1.30
C THR A 77 6.68 25.33 -0.77
N GLY A 78 5.40 25.31 -1.15
CA GLY A 78 4.36 26.16 -0.56
C GLY A 78 3.74 25.62 0.74
N ILE A 79 3.69 24.29 0.97
CA ILE A 79 2.91 23.70 2.06
C ILE A 79 3.80 23.22 3.22
N GLU A 80 4.95 22.59 2.92
CA GLU A 80 5.90 22.19 3.98
C GLU A 80 6.62 23.39 4.63
N CYS A 81 6.70 24.52 3.92
CA CYS A 81 7.31 25.74 4.45
C CYS A 81 6.48 26.36 5.58
N ALA A 82 5.15 26.19 5.57
CA ALA A 82 4.28 26.67 6.65
C ALA A 82 4.46 25.86 7.95
N ALA A 83 4.50 24.53 7.86
CA ALA A 83 4.71 23.67 9.04
C ALA A 83 6.13 23.79 9.62
N THR A 84 7.13 24.03 8.76
CA THR A 84 8.52 24.23 9.19
C THR A 84 8.76 25.65 9.73
N ALA A 85 8.05 26.67 9.23
CA ALA A 85 8.10 28.03 9.76
C ALA A 85 7.51 28.13 11.18
N VAL A 86 6.43 27.40 11.48
CA VAL A 86 5.86 27.32 12.83
C VAL A 86 6.84 26.63 13.81
N LYS A 87 7.54 25.56 13.37
CA LYS A 87 8.60 24.94 14.18
C LYS A 87 9.82 25.84 14.36
N LYS A 88 10.21 26.64 13.35
CA LYS A 88 11.30 27.63 13.47
C LYS A 88 10.96 28.78 14.42
N ALA A 89 9.69 29.18 14.52
CA ALA A 89 9.24 30.18 15.48
C ALA A 89 9.26 29.69 16.95
N SER A 90 9.22 28.37 17.18
CA SER A 90 9.27 27.74 18.52
C SER A 90 10.68 27.53 19.11
N GLY A 91 11.73 28.13 18.53
CA GLY A 91 13.04 28.26 19.20
C GLY A 91 13.89 26.99 19.37
N LYS A 92 13.53 25.83 18.79
CA LYS A 92 14.41 24.65 18.76
C LYS A 92 15.15 24.55 17.44
N ALA A 93 16.31 25.20 17.36
CA ALA A 93 17.23 25.05 16.24
C ALA A 93 17.96 23.70 16.33
N SER A 94 17.58 22.72 15.52
CA SER A 94 18.45 21.58 15.21
C SER A 94 19.34 21.94 14.03
N THR A 95 20.63 22.10 14.28
CA THR A 95 21.67 22.21 13.24
C THR A 95 21.79 20.87 12.51
N HIS A 96 21.18 20.74 11.33
CA HIS A 96 21.55 19.71 10.37
C HIS A 96 21.97 20.37 9.06
N GLY A 97 23.21 20.09 8.68
CA GLY A 97 23.87 20.64 7.50
C GLY A 97 23.15 20.27 6.21
N SER A 98 23.31 21.16 5.24
CA SER A 98 23.00 20.95 3.83
C SER A 98 23.87 19.82 3.26
N SER A 99 23.48 18.57 3.46
CA SER A 99 23.93 17.46 2.61
C SER A 99 22.87 17.21 1.54
N THR A 100 23.30 17.17 0.27
CA THR A 100 22.50 16.75 -0.88
C THR A 100 22.26 15.24 -0.87
N GLU A 101 21.82 14.67 0.25
CA GLU A 101 21.34 13.28 0.28
C GLU A 101 20.02 13.22 -0.49
N ARG A 102 19.97 12.38 -1.54
CA ARG A 102 18.71 12.11 -2.25
C ARG A 102 17.77 11.41 -1.28
N ARG A 103 16.85 12.15 -0.65
CA ARG A 103 15.73 11.55 0.10
C ARG A 103 14.99 10.56 -0.83
N PRO A 104 14.66 9.34 -0.35
CA PRO A 104 13.94 8.33 -1.12
C PRO A 104 12.61 8.87 -1.63
N LEU A 105 12.11 8.29 -2.72
CA LEU A 105 10.80 8.66 -3.26
C LEU A 105 9.71 8.29 -2.26
N ARG A 106 8.73 9.18 -2.11
CA ARG A 106 7.57 8.93 -1.28
C ARG A 106 6.65 7.92 -1.98
N MET A 107 6.00 7.05 -1.21
CA MET A 107 4.91 6.20 -1.71
C MET A 107 3.58 6.91 -1.48
N TRP A 108 2.91 7.29 -2.57
CA TRP A 108 1.62 7.97 -2.55
C TRP A 108 0.54 7.11 -1.89
N SER A 109 0.56 5.80 -2.11
CA SER A 109 -0.38 4.85 -1.51
C SER A 109 -0.36 4.88 0.03
N ALA A 110 0.80 5.08 0.66
CA ALA A 110 0.89 5.14 2.12
C ALA A 110 0.10 6.33 2.72
N LEU A 111 0.03 7.47 2.01
CA LEU A 111 -0.84 8.58 2.37
C LEU A 111 -2.31 8.26 2.24
N VAL A 112 -2.70 7.70 1.10
CA VAL A 112 -4.08 7.30 0.80
C VAL A 112 -4.60 6.33 1.85
N ILE A 113 -3.80 5.33 2.20
CA ILE A 113 -4.09 4.35 3.26
C ILE A 113 -4.34 5.06 4.59
N THR A 114 -3.42 5.93 4.99
CA THR A 114 -3.47 6.61 6.30
C THR A 114 -4.66 7.58 6.38
N GLU A 115 -4.92 8.37 5.33
CA GLU A 115 -6.05 9.29 5.29
C GLU A 115 -7.39 8.56 5.36
N PHE A 116 -7.54 7.47 4.60
CA PHE A 116 -8.76 6.66 4.65
C PHE A 116 -8.95 5.99 6.01
N ALA A 117 -7.88 5.42 6.59
CA ALA A 117 -7.92 4.79 7.90
C ALA A 117 -8.31 5.81 9.00
N GLU A 118 -7.75 7.02 8.97
CA GLU A 118 -8.15 8.11 9.87
C GLU A 118 -9.59 8.56 9.66
N SER A 119 -10.05 8.61 8.41
CA SER A 119 -11.42 8.96 8.09
C SER A 119 -12.42 7.95 8.66
N VAL A 120 -12.13 6.65 8.48
CA VAL A 120 -12.88 5.54 9.08
C VAL A 120 -12.89 5.66 10.60
N ARG A 121 -11.74 5.92 11.22
CA ARG A 121 -11.64 6.07 12.67
C ARG A 121 -12.52 7.19 13.19
N LEU A 122 -12.43 8.37 12.59
CA LEU A 122 -13.22 9.52 12.98
C LEU A 122 -14.72 9.25 12.79
N GLN A 123 -15.11 8.58 11.71
CA GLN A 123 -16.51 8.20 11.51
C GLN A 123 -16.99 7.15 12.51
N HIS A 124 -16.15 6.18 12.85
CA HIS A 124 -16.44 5.19 13.89
C HIS A 124 -16.66 5.88 15.25
N ALA A 125 -15.76 6.79 15.64
CA ALA A 125 -15.91 7.59 16.84
C ALA A 125 -17.15 8.50 16.80
N GLU A 126 -17.44 9.15 15.66
CA GLU A 126 -18.64 9.99 15.52
C GLU A 126 -19.94 9.20 15.64
N ASN A 127 -19.99 7.99 15.08
CA ASN A 127 -21.12 7.09 15.25
C ASN A 127 -21.30 6.70 16.73
N GLN A 128 -20.21 6.69 17.50
CA GLN A 128 -20.24 6.53 18.96
C GLN A 128 -20.53 7.86 19.71
N MET A 129 -20.28 9.03 19.09
CA MET A 129 -20.28 10.36 19.72
C MET A 129 -21.35 11.34 19.20
N MET A 130 -22.42 10.94 18.50
CA MET A 130 -23.49 11.81 17.96
C MET A 130 -24.22 12.68 19.02
N VAL A 131 -23.52 13.71 19.51
CA VAL A 131 -23.95 14.97 20.13
C VAL A 131 -22.99 16.05 19.57
N PRO A 132 -23.41 16.90 18.62
CA PRO A 132 -22.46 17.74 17.86
C PRO A 132 -22.46 19.22 18.27
N LYS A 133 -21.27 19.84 18.20
CA LYS A 133 -21.01 21.25 17.81
C LYS A 133 -19.58 21.27 17.22
N GLY A 134 -19.24 21.85 16.07
CA GLY A 134 -19.84 22.90 15.25
C GLY A 134 -18.93 24.14 15.31
N ILE A 135 -18.32 24.52 14.18
CA ILE A 135 -18.15 25.90 13.63
C ILE A 135 -16.88 26.05 12.75
N GLU A 136 -17.11 26.74 11.63
CA GLU A 136 -16.28 27.11 10.48
C GLU A 136 -15.30 28.28 10.75
N THR A 137 -14.36 28.54 9.82
CA THR A 137 -14.38 29.75 8.94
C THR A 137 -13.13 29.91 8.04
N LEU A 138 -13.39 30.17 6.74
CA LEU A 138 -12.85 31.18 5.77
C LEU A 138 -11.40 31.70 5.91
N GLY A 139 -10.57 32.00 4.89
CA GLY A 139 -10.68 32.17 3.43
C GLY A 139 -9.50 33.05 2.92
N GLY A 140 -9.16 33.05 1.61
CA GLY A 140 -8.46 34.16 0.93
C GLY A 140 -7.06 33.94 0.30
N SER A 141 -6.85 34.44 -0.92
CA SER A 141 -5.82 34.07 -1.93
C SER A 141 -5.01 35.25 -2.55
N MET A 142 -4.10 34.95 -3.51
CA MET A 142 -3.45 35.78 -4.60
C MET A 142 -1.92 35.91 -4.43
N GLY A 143 -1.00 35.86 -5.41
CA GLY A 143 -0.97 35.90 -6.89
C GLY A 143 0.22 36.82 -7.32
N LEU A 144 1.41 36.32 -7.69
CA LEU A 144 2.04 36.07 -9.02
C LEU A 144 2.88 37.21 -9.70
N ALA A 145 4.03 36.76 -10.26
CA ALA A 145 4.80 37.19 -11.47
C ALA A 145 5.79 38.39 -11.43
N SER A 146 7.10 38.16 -11.76
CA SER A 146 7.83 38.41 -13.05
C SER A 146 8.62 39.75 -13.04
N SER A 147 9.82 40.00 -13.59
CA SER A 147 10.40 39.72 -14.93
C SER A 147 11.94 39.93 -14.98
N ARG A 148 12.52 39.71 -16.18
CA ARG A 148 13.94 39.61 -16.60
C ARG A 148 14.62 40.94 -17.01
N LEU A 149 15.93 40.91 -17.31
CA LEU A 149 16.52 41.37 -18.60
C LEU A 149 18.01 40.98 -18.80
N ALA A 150 18.45 40.95 -20.08
CA ALA A 150 19.70 40.38 -20.66
C ALA A 150 20.87 41.41 -20.74
N VAL A 151 22.10 41.19 -21.29
CA VAL A 151 22.55 40.98 -22.70
C VAL A 151 24.07 40.51 -22.75
N PRO A 152 24.88 40.56 -23.87
CA PRO A 152 25.33 39.46 -24.78
C PRO A 152 26.86 39.10 -24.76
N VAL A 153 27.33 38.18 -25.64
CA VAL A 153 28.39 38.37 -26.70
C VAL A 153 28.88 37.02 -27.30
N LYS A 154 29.27 37.06 -28.60
CA LYS A 154 29.73 35.98 -29.52
C LYS A 154 31.20 35.55 -29.32
N ASN A 155 31.53 34.26 -29.58
CA ASN A 155 32.70 33.85 -30.38
C ASN A 155 32.72 32.34 -30.74
N LYS A 156 33.15 32.00 -31.97
CA LYS A 156 32.87 30.72 -32.66
C LYS A 156 33.91 29.58 -32.52
N ARG A 157 34.97 29.72 -31.72
CA ARG A 157 35.79 28.57 -31.25
C ARG A 157 35.36 28.05 -29.88
N LEU A 158 34.47 28.80 -29.24
CA LEU A 158 33.73 28.42 -28.05
C LEU A 158 32.63 27.41 -28.39
N LEU A 159 32.22 27.18 -29.64
CA LEU A 159 30.99 26.46 -29.97
C LEU A 159 30.98 24.99 -29.55
N LEU A 160 32.11 24.27 -29.60
CA LEU A 160 32.16 22.86 -29.20
C LEU A 160 32.21 22.70 -27.66
N LEU A 161 33.01 23.53 -26.98
CA LEU A 161 33.06 23.59 -25.52
C LEU A 161 31.78 24.20 -24.93
N ALA A 162 31.18 25.16 -25.63
CA ALA A 162 29.89 25.75 -25.33
C ALA A 162 28.75 24.81 -25.72
N LEU A 163 28.87 23.85 -26.62
CA LEU A 163 27.85 22.79 -26.80
C LEU A 163 27.89 21.78 -25.66
N VAL A 164 29.07 21.54 -25.06
CA VAL A 164 29.21 20.73 -23.84
C VAL A 164 28.77 21.50 -22.59
N VAL A 165 29.11 22.79 -22.49
CA VAL A 165 28.70 23.69 -21.37
C VAL A 165 27.25 24.16 -21.51
N LEU A 166 26.75 24.45 -22.72
CA LEU A 166 25.32 24.61 -23.02
C LEU A 166 24.63 23.28 -22.88
N GLY A 167 25.21 22.14 -23.24
CA GLY A 167 24.68 20.83 -22.89
C GLY A 167 24.56 20.68 -21.37
N TYR A 168 25.58 21.07 -20.61
CA TYR A 168 25.60 21.00 -19.15
C TYR A 168 24.68 22.03 -18.46
N HIS A 169 24.45 23.20 -19.04
CA HIS A 169 23.55 24.25 -18.54
C HIS A 169 22.12 24.18 -19.10
N ALA A 170 21.94 23.60 -20.29
CA ALA A 170 20.66 23.34 -20.91
C ALA A 170 20.11 21.99 -20.50
N MET A 171 20.91 20.98 -20.14
CA MET A 171 20.41 19.68 -19.67
C MET A 171 19.62 19.77 -18.36
N PRO A 172 19.97 20.63 -17.38
CA PRO A 172 19.07 20.95 -16.27
C PRO A 172 17.77 21.61 -16.73
N LYS A 173 17.84 22.57 -17.67
CA LYS A 173 16.66 23.26 -18.23
C LYS A 173 15.79 22.33 -19.08
N LEU A 174 16.38 21.37 -19.77
CA LEU A 174 15.75 20.37 -20.61
C LEU A 174 15.15 19.27 -19.76
N LYS A 175 15.85 18.78 -18.72
CA LYS A 175 15.28 17.89 -17.69
C LYS A 175 14.12 18.56 -16.95
N TRP A 176 14.21 19.86 -16.69
CA TRP A 176 13.10 20.64 -16.12
C TRP A 176 11.94 20.75 -17.10
N LEU A 177 12.20 21.06 -18.37
CA LEU A 177 11.17 21.13 -19.42
C LEU A 177 10.50 19.77 -19.66
N PHE A 178 11.26 18.68 -19.74
CA PHE A 178 10.72 17.32 -19.84
C PHE A 178 9.90 16.95 -18.62
N ARG A 179 10.36 17.28 -17.42
CA ARG A 179 9.59 17.06 -16.18
C ARG A 179 8.29 17.85 -16.17
N LEU A 180 8.32 19.12 -16.58
CA LEU A 180 7.11 19.93 -16.70
C LEU A 180 6.15 19.37 -17.74
N LEU A 181 6.66 18.97 -18.90
CA LEU A 181 5.84 18.37 -19.96
C LEU A 181 5.24 17.04 -19.48
N HIS A 182 6.07 16.20 -18.84
CA HIS A 182 5.64 14.93 -18.24
C HIS A 182 4.53 15.17 -17.21
N TYR A 183 4.70 16.05 -16.23
CA TYR A 183 3.66 16.33 -15.23
C TYR A 183 2.43 17.02 -15.83
N LYS A 184 2.58 17.82 -16.88
CA LYS A 184 1.41 18.37 -17.58
C LYS A 184 0.56 17.28 -18.24
N LEU A 185 1.19 16.18 -18.68
CA LEU A 185 0.54 15.08 -19.37
C LEU A 185 0.08 13.95 -18.45
N THR A 186 0.77 13.73 -17.33
CA THR A 186 0.60 12.54 -16.47
C THR A 186 0.10 12.86 -15.06
N ALA A 187 0.14 14.12 -14.63
CA ALA A 187 -0.37 14.47 -13.30
C ALA A 187 -1.89 14.57 -13.32
N GLU A 188 -2.52 13.72 -12.55
CA GLU A 188 -3.97 13.52 -12.53
C GLU A 188 -4.49 13.50 -11.10
N THR A 189 -5.75 13.88 -10.90
CA THR A 189 -6.44 13.50 -9.67
C THR A 189 -6.96 12.09 -9.86
N PRO A 190 -6.76 11.17 -8.90
CA PRO A 190 -7.24 9.80 -9.03
C PRO A 190 -8.73 9.74 -9.37
N GLN A 191 -9.10 8.76 -10.18
CA GLN A 191 -10.49 8.50 -10.49
C GLN A 191 -11.12 7.73 -9.34
N LEU A 192 -12.29 8.18 -8.88
CA LEU A 192 -13.07 7.52 -7.86
C LEU A 192 -14.37 6.98 -8.47
N VAL A 193 -14.64 5.71 -8.23
CA VAL A 193 -15.91 5.05 -8.54
C VAL A 193 -16.49 4.54 -7.23
N TYR A 194 -17.69 4.99 -6.89
CA TYR A 194 -18.39 4.60 -5.67
C TYR A 194 -19.86 5.00 -5.77
N LYS A 195 -20.72 4.32 -5.01
CA LYS A 195 -22.10 4.76 -4.85
C LYS A 195 -22.14 5.98 -3.93
N GLN A 196 -22.72 7.08 -4.41
CA GLN A 196 -22.92 8.27 -3.58
C GLN A 196 -23.86 7.96 -2.42
N THR A 197 -23.30 7.96 -1.21
CA THR A 197 -24.02 7.78 0.06
C THR A 197 -23.44 8.79 1.06
N PRO A 198 -24.23 9.24 2.06
CA PRO A 198 -23.71 10.15 3.08
C PRO A 198 -22.47 9.60 3.80
N GLN A 199 -22.40 8.28 3.96
CA GLN A 199 -21.25 7.59 4.52
C GLN A 199 -20.00 7.74 3.63
N ASN A 200 -20.10 7.45 2.34
CA ASN A 200 -18.95 7.56 1.43
C ASN A 200 -18.50 9.00 1.24
N GLU A 201 -19.43 9.95 1.15
CA GLU A 201 -19.11 11.38 1.05
C GLU A 201 -18.31 11.84 2.26
N LYS A 202 -18.77 11.50 3.47
CA LYS A 202 -18.07 11.82 4.72
C LYS A 202 -16.69 11.18 4.80
N LEU A 203 -16.56 9.92 4.35
CA LEU A 203 -15.25 9.26 4.28
C LEU A 203 -14.29 10.03 3.36
N LEU A 204 -14.77 10.40 2.17
CA LEU A 204 -13.97 11.00 1.11
C LEU A 204 -13.62 12.47 1.37
N GLU A 205 -14.46 13.22 2.10
CA GLU A 205 -14.19 14.63 2.47
C GLU A 205 -12.82 14.82 3.17
N ARG A 206 -12.44 13.83 3.98
CA ARG A 206 -11.20 13.76 4.75
C ARG A 206 -10.02 13.18 3.97
N CYS A 207 -10.26 12.62 2.79
CA CYS A 207 -9.28 11.94 1.96
C CYS A 207 -8.75 12.87 0.85
N ALA A 208 -8.13 13.99 1.24
CA ALA A 208 -7.69 15.04 0.32
C ALA A 208 -6.68 14.55 -0.74
N THR A 209 -5.83 13.56 -0.40
CA THR A 209 -4.82 13.03 -1.31
C THR A 209 -5.43 12.33 -2.52
N MET A 210 -6.59 11.66 -2.37
CA MET A 210 -7.28 11.01 -3.49
C MET A 210 -8.42 11.86 -4.10
N THR A 211 -8.93 12.86 -3.38
CA THR A 211 -10.08 13.68 -3.85
C THR A 211 -9.70 15.06 -4.38
N LYS A 212 -8.65 15.68 -3.85
CA LYS A 212 -8.33 17.11 -4.06
C LYS A 212 -6.93 17.34 -4.64
N ARG A 213 -6.02 16.37 -4.48
CA ARG A 213 -4.62 16.49 -4.93
C ARG A 213 -4.40 15.73 -6.22
N LYS A 214 -3.46 16.22 -7.02
CA LYS A 214 -2.94 15.46 -8.15
C LYS A 214 -1.87 14.50 -7.67
N TYR A 215 -1.89 13.28 -8.18
CA TYR A 215 -0.79 12.34 -8.14
C TYR A 215 0.23 12.69 -9.24
N TYR A 216 1.52 12.64 -8.93
CA TYR A 216 2.60 13.01 -9.84
C TYR A 216 3.55 11.84 -10.05
N PRO A 217 3.32 10.94 -11.03
CA PRO A 217 4.19 9.81 -11.28
C PRO A 217 5.59 10.28 -11.70
N PRO A 218 6.70 9.67 -11.25
CA PRO A 218 8.04 10.21 -11.46
C PRO A 218 8.40 10.17 -12.95
N TRP A 219 8.89 11.29 -13.50
CA TRP A 219 9.15 11.43 -14.94
C TRP A 219 10.11 10.41 -15.56
N TYR A 220 10.95 9.75 -14.74
CA TYR A 220 11.87 8.70 -15.17
C TYR A 220 11.34 7.28 -14.94
N LEU A 221 10.17 7.14 -14.30
CA LEU A 221 9.43 5.88 -14.14
C LEU A 221 8.08 6.00 -14.87
N PHE A 222 8.15 6.32 -16.16
CA PHE A 222 7.03 6.74 -16.99
C PHE A 222 6.09 5.59 -17.44
N ASN A 223 6.29 4.37 -16.94
CA ASN A 223 5.37 3.24 -17.14
C ASN A 223 5.39 2.30 -15.93
N GLY A 224 4.36 1.45 -15.83
CA GLY A 224 4.18 0.55 -14.69
C GLY A 224 5.25 -0.52 -14.55
N HIS A 225 5.86 -0.97 -15.64
CA HIS A 225 6.99 -1.92 -15.58
C HIS A 225 8.20 -1.30 -14.85
N LEU A 226 8.58 -0.07 -15.21
CA LEU A 226 9.70 0.64 -14.60
C LEU A 226 9.44 0.91 -13.11
N GLN A 227 8.20 1.28 -12.75
CA GLN A 227 7.83 1.47 -11.35
C GLN A 227 7.90 0.17 -10.54
N THR A 228 7.37 -0.92 -11.10
CA THR A 228 7.40 -2.25 -10.47
C THR A 228 8.83 -2.75 -10.27
N VAL A 229 9.68 -2.65 -11.30
CA VAL A 229 11.10 -3.02 -11.21
C VAL A 229 11.84 -2.13 -10.20
N LYS A 230 11.54 -0.83 -10.19
CA LYS A 230 12.14 0.10 -9.22
C LYS A 230 11.82 -0.29 -7.79
N LEU A 231 10.58 -0.72 -7.51
CA LEU A 231 10.19 -1.20 -6.18
C LEU A 231 11.04 -2.40 -5.75
N SER A 232 11.21 -3.41 -6.61
CA SER A 232 12.05 -4.58 -6.33
C SER A 232 13.51 -4.18 -6.04
N ILE A 233 14.10 -3.32 -6.87
CA ILE A 233 15.47 -2.85 -6.67
C ILE A 233 15.61 -2.04 -5.37
N ALA A 234 14.66 -1.15 -5.08
CA ALA A 234 14.67 -0.32 -3.88
C ALA A 234 14.50 -1.15 -2.60
N ASN A 235 13.80 -2.28 -2.68
CA ASN A 235 13.66 -3.22 -1.58
C ASN A 235 14.99 -3.83 -1.11
N GLU A 236 16.00 -3.89 -2.00
CA GLU A 236 17.32 -4.42 -1.67
C GLU A 236 18.36 -3.32 -1.43
N GLN A 237 18.28 -2.22 -2.19
CA GLN A 237 19.39 -1.27 -2.34
C GLN A 237 19.17 0.08 -1.66
N GLU A 238 17.92 0.48 -1.37
CA GLU A 238 17.64 1.78 -0.77
C GLU A 238 17.57 1.73 0.75
N LYS A 239 17.93 2.84 1.40
CA LYS A 239 17.81 2.99 2.86
C LYS A 239 16.33 3.01 3.24
N GLN A 240 15.90 2.03 4.03
CA GLN A 240 14.50 1.83 4.39
C GLN A 240 14.19 2.34 5.80
N PRO A 241 12.93 2.74 6.10
CA PRO A 241 12.50 3.03 7.46
C PRO A 241 12.70 1.81 8.36
N VAL A 242 13.55 1.88 9.38
CA VAL A 242 13.77 0.77 10.32
C VAL A 242 12.57 0.68 11.24
N ILE A 243 11.82 -0.40 11.12
CA ILE A 243 10.66 -0.66 11.97
C ILE A 243 11.07 -1.68 13.04
N PRO A 244 10.99 -1.35 14.33
CA PRO A 244 11.36 -2.25 15.40
C PRO A 244 10.22 -3.24 15.69
N TYR A 245 10.06 -4.24 14.84
CA TYR A 245 9.02 -5.24 15.03
C TYR A 245 9.31 -6.16 16.23
N GLU A 246 8.29 -6.43 17.05
CA GLU A 246 8.29 -7.54 18.00
C GLU A 246 7.44 -8.69 17.43
N ARG A 247 8.06 -9.86 17.20
CA ARG A 247 7.38 -11.02 16.64
C ARG A 247 6.64 -11.82 17.70
N GLN A 248 5.35 -12.04 17.48
CA GLN A 248 4.52 -12.97 18.23
C GLN A 248 4.14 -14.15 17.32
N ILE A 249 4.31 -15.38 17.79
CA ILE A 249 3.81 -16.58 17.07
C ILE A 249 2.36 -16.83 17.48
N LEU A 250 1.52 -17.18 16.51
CA LEU A 250 0.13 -17.57 16.74
C LEU A 250 -0.11 -18.96 16.16
N ASP A 251 -0.53 -19.90 17.01
CA ASP A 251 -0.93 -21.23 16.58
C ASP A 251 -2.32 -21.19 15.92
N MET A 252 -2.44 -21.93 14.82
CA MET A 252 -3.66 -22.05 14.03
C MET A 252 -4.44 -23.33 14.42
N PRO A 253 -5.77 -23.36 14.22
CA PRO A 253 -6.59 -24.52 14.62
C PRO A 253 -6.17 -25.86 13.99
N ASP A 254 -5.53 -25.83 12.83
CA ASP A 254 -5.01 -27.02 12.13
C ASP A 254 -3.61 -27.46 12.60
N GLY A 255 -3.08 -26.86 13.68
CA GLY A 255 -1.75 -27.13 14.21
C GLY A 255 -0.62 -26.38 13.49
N GLY A 256 -0.95 -25.58 12.48
CA GLY A 256 0.00 -24.68 11.82
C GLY A 256 0.32 -23.44 12.66
N ILE A 257 1.14 -22.55 12.09
CA ILE A 257 1.44 -21.25 12.72
C ILE A 257 1.50 -20.13 11.69
N VAL A 258 1.11 -18.94 12.14
CA VAL A 258 1.45 -17.66 11.50
C VAL A 258 2.31 -16.83 12.45
N SER A 259 2.99 -15.81 11.94
CA SER A 259 3.66 -14.83 12.80
C SER A 259 3.04 -13.45 12.67
N LEU A 260 2.95 -12.76 13.79
CA LEU A 260 2.43 -11.41 13.94
C LEU A 260 3.59 -10.50 14.32
N ASP A 261 4.05 -9.68 13.38
CA ASP A 261 5.10 -8.71 13.62
C ASP A 261 4.46 -7.38 14.05
N TRP A 262 4.55 -7.08 15.34
CA TRP A 262 3.95 -5.90 15.95
C TRP A 262 4.88 -4.71 15.89
N ALA A 263 4.35 -3.56 15.50
CA ALA A 263 5.00 -2.26 15.63
C ALA A 263 4.06 -1.32 16.37
N LEU A 264 4.55 -0.76 17.48
CA LEU A 264 3.80 0.18 18.32
C LEU A 264 4.43 1.57 18.24
N PRO A 265 3.64 2.65 18.34
CA PRO A 265 4.17 4.01 18.33
C PRO A 265 5.25 4.19 19.42
N PRO A 266 6.41 4.78 19.10
CA PRO A 266 7.46 5.01 20.09
C PRO A 266 6.97 5.96 21.19
N ARG A 267 7.45 5.76 22.41
CA ARG A 267 7.16 6.66 23.53
C ARG A 267 7.84 8.02 23.31
N GLU A 268 7.40 9.05 24.04
CA GLU A 268 8.00 10.39 23.95
C GLU A 268 9.51 10.41 24.22
N ASN A 269 10.00 9.50 25.06
CA ASN A 269 11.42 9.34 25.37
C ASN A 269 12.20 8.49 24.33
N GLY A 270 11.55 8.09 23.23
CA GLY A 270 12.12 7.28 22.15
C GLY A 270 12.20 5.78 22.41
N SER A 271 11.77 5.29 23.58
CA SER A 271 11.70 3.84 23.84
C SER A 271 10.59 3.17 23.03
N ILE A 272 10.82 1.92 22.65
CA ILE A 272 9.89 1.12 21.85
C ILE A 272 9.06 0.25 22.80
N PRO A 273 7.72 0.38 22.82
CA PRO A 273 6.85 -0.46 23.64
C PRO A 273 6.90 -1.93 23.19
N SER A 274 6.67 -2.85 24.13
CA SER A 274 6.53 -4.28 23.82
C SER A 274 5.11 -4.65 23.38
N VAL A 275 4.94 -5.77 22.67
CA VAL A 275 3.62 -6.36 22.33
C VAL A 275 2.71 -6.58 23.54
N ARG A 276 3.26 -6.67 24.75
CA ARG A 276 2.48 -6.75 26.01
C ARG A 276 1.73 -5.45 26.33
N GLU A 277 2.11 -4.35 25.69
CA GLU A 277 1.58 -3.01 25.89
C GLU A 277 0.66 -2.58 24.73
N VAL A 278 0.19 -3.52 23.91
CA VAL A 278 -0.88 -3.25 22.94
C VAL A 278 -2.08 -2.69 23.68
N ASP A 279 -2.46 -1.48 23.28
CA ASP A 279 -3.50 -0.68 23.92
C ASP A 279 -4.85 -0.94 23.23
N PRO A 280 -5.86 -1.48 23.94
CA PRO A 280 -7.18 -1.77 23.37
C PRO A 280 -7.91 -0.51 22.88
N ASP A 281 -7.59 0.65 23.47
CA ASP A 281 -8.23 1.93 23.20
C ASP A 281 -7.45 2.77 22.16
N LYS A 282 -6.57 2.13 21.39
CA LYS A 282 -5.86 2.75 20.28
C LYS A 282 -6.23 2.10 18.94
N ARG A 283 -6.38 2.97 17.94
CA ARG A 283 -6.52 2.59 16.53
C ARG A 283 -5.43 1.61 16.10
N THR A 284 -5.86 0.51 15.50
CA THR A 284 -5.01 -0.63 15.17
C THR A 284 -5.22 -1.06 13.71
N MET A 285 -4.13 -1.37 13.03
CA MET A 285 -4.10 -1.85 11.65
C MET A 285 -3.54 -3.27 11.60
N ILE A 286 -4.27 -4.21 11.01
CA ILE A 286 -3.73 -5.52 10.60
C ILE A 286 -3.35 -5.48 9.12
N ILE A 287 -2.12 -5.85 8.80
CA ILE A 287 -1.58 -5.81 7.43
C ILE A 287 -1.30 -7.23 6.91
N LEU A 288 -1.78 -7.51 5.70
CA LEU A 288 -1.58 -8.74 4.93
C LEU A 288 -0.60 -8.45 3.77
N PRO A 289 0.64 -8.96 3.83
CA PRO A 289 1.60 -8.83 2.74
C PRO A 289 1.18 -9.52 1.45
N GLY A 290 1.89 -9.19 0.36
CA GLY A 290 1.75 -9.87 -0.94
C GLY A 290 2.36 -11.26 -0.98
N LEU A 291 2.31 -11.88 -2.17
CA LEU A 291 2.80 -13.24 -2.41
C LEU A 291 4.27 -13.41 -1.99
N THR A 292 4.55 -14.37 -1.10
CA THR A 292 5.89 -14.66 -0.54
C THR A 292 6.58 -13.53 0.24
N GLY A 293 5.92 -12.37 0.41
CA GLY A 293 6.46 -11.21 1.11
C GLY A 293 6.32 -11.29 2.63
N GLY A 294 6.60 -10.18 3.30
CA GLY A 294 6.52 -10.07 4.76
C GLY A 294 6.62 -8.66 5.30
N SER A 295 6.73 -8.53 6.62
CA SER A 295 6.93 -7.28 7.35
C SER A 295 8.15 -6.45 6.89
N GLY A 296 9.14 -7.11 6.27
CA GLY A 296 10.36 -6.50 5.76
C GLY A 296 10.23 -5.77 4.42
N GLU A 297 9.11 -5.93 3.70
CA GLU A 297 8.94 -5.34 2.37
C GLU A 297 8.88 -3.81 2.41
N LEU A 298 9.46 -3.14 1.40
CA LEU A 298 9.56 -1.68 1.34
C LEU A 298 8.19 -1.00 1.44
N TYR A 299 7.19 -1.49 0.71
CA TYR A 299 5.83 -0.92 0.73
C TYR A 299 5.15 -1.12 2.09
N ILE A 300 5.42 -2.23 2.79
CA ILE A 300 4.95 -2.47 4.16
C ILE A 300 5.63 -1.50 5.11
N ARG A 301 6.97 -1.42 5.11
CA ARG A 301 7.74 -0.58 6.05
C ARG A 301 7.43 0.90 5.90
N ASN A 302 7.25 1.40 4.67
CA ASN A 302 6.85 2.79 4.45
C ASN A 302 5.42 3.06 4.98
N THR A 303 4.50 2.13 4.73
CA THR A 303 3.12 2.25 5.25
C THR A 303 3.10 2.20 6.78
N VAL A 304 3.82 1.26 7.38
CA VAL A 304 3.93 1.11 8.85
C VAL A 304 4.55 2.35 9.47
N ALA A 305 5.66 2.87 8.93
CA ALA A 305 6.26 4.12 9.40
C ALA A 305 5.25 5.27 9.41
N GLN A 306 4.49 5.41 8.31
CA GLN A 306 3.50 6.47 8.20
C GLN A 306 2.33 6.30 9.19
N LEU A 307 1.86 5.08 9.39
CA LEU A 307 0.81 4.76 10.36
C LEU A 307 1.27 5.04 11.81
N LEU A 308 2.51 4.64 12.16
CA LEU A 308 3.10 4.92 13.48
C LEU A 308 3.23 6.42 13.75
N ASP A 309 3.62 7.21 12.75
CA ASP A 309 3.68 8.69 12.85
C ASP A 309 2.29 9.30 13.11
N HIS A 310 1.23 8.60 12.72
CA HIS A 310 -0.16 8.96 12.99
C HIS A 310 -0.71 8.18 14.19
N GLY A 311 0.14 7.61 15.04
CA GLY A 311 -0.21 6.95 16.31
C GLY A 311 -1.03 5.67 16.18
N TRP A 312 -1.00 5.01 15.03
CA TRP A 312 -1.58 3.67 14.85
C TRP A 312 -0.68 2.59 15.44
N GLN A 313 -1.31 1.61 16.06
CA GLN A 313 -0.66 0.32 16.32
C GLN A 313 -0.77 -0.53 15.06
N VAL A 314 0.28 -1.26 14.72
CA VAL A 314 0.29 -2.05 13.49
C VAL A 314 0.73 -3.48 13.81
N VAL A 315 0.00 -4.44 13.24
CA VAL A 315 0.38 -5.85 13.25
C VAL A 315 0.45 -6.36 11.82
N VAL A 316 1.64 -6.79 11.38
CA VAL A 316 1.80 -7.44 10.08
C VAL A 316 1.65 -8.94 10.28
N MET A 317 0.62 -9.52 9.67
CA MET A 317 0.37 -10.96 9.70
C MET A 317 1.16 -11.63 8.58
N ASN A 318 2.31 -12.22 8.90
CA ASN A 318 3.09 -12.97 7.94
C ASN A 318 2.51 -14.38 7.77
N ALA A 319 2.32 -14.76 6.51
CA ALA A 319 1.76 -16.05 6.15
C ALA A 319 2.71 -17.22 6.50
N ARG A 320 2.13 -18.43 6.54
CA ARG A 320 2.85 -19.67 6.83
C ARG A 320 4.06 -19.84 5.91
N GLY A 321 5.26 -20.03 6.48
CA GLY A 321 6.50 -20.19 5.73
C GLY A 321 7.12 -18.90 5.17
N CYS A 322 6.45 -17.75 5.29
CA CYS A 322 6.93 -16.46 4.81
C CYS A 322 7.58 -15.63 5.93
N ALA A 323 8.45 -14.69 5.56
CA ALA A 323 9.13 -13.79 6.51
C ALA A 323 9.84 -14.51 7.67
N ASN A 324 10.42 -15.69 7.42
CA ASN A 324 11.01 -16.57 8.44
C ASN A 324 10.01 -17.12 9.48
N THR A 325 8.72 -17.13 9.17
CA THR A 325 7.71 -17.88 9.93
C THR A 325 7.95 -19.37 9.69
N PRO A 326 8.20 -20.18 10.74
CA PRO A 326 8.39 -21.61 10.56
C PRO A 326 7.13 -22.26 9.98
N LEU A 327 7.32 -23.36 9.25
CA LEU A 327 6.22 -24.19 8.78
C LEU A 327 6.08 -25.40 9.70
N LYS A 328 4.93 -25.58 10.36
CA LYS A 328 4.65 -26.76 11.21
C LYS A 328 3.83 -27.84 10.50
N THR A 329 3.02 -27.45 9.52
CA THR A 329 2.10 -28.32 8.77
C THR A 329 2.40 -28.24 7.28
N ALA A 330 2.01 -29.24 6.49
CA ALA A 330 2.13 -29.17 5.03
C ALA A 330 1.20 -28.12 4.37
N HIS A 331 0.31 -27.51 5.15
CA HIS A 331 -0.54 -26.42 4.72
C HIS A 331 0.25 -25.11 4.56
N LEU A 332 0.43 -24.69 3.30
CA LEU A 332 1.02 -23.41 2.93
C LEU A 332 -0.06 -22.34 2.75
N PHE A 333 0.35 -21.08 2.72
CA PHE A 333 -0.56 -19.99 2.39
C PHE A 333 -1.10 -20.12 0.95
N SER A 334 -2.29 -19.59 0.71
CA SER A 334 -2.94 -19.55 -0.60
C SER A 334 -3.76 -18.27 -0.75
N SER A 335 -3.93 -17.77 -1.98
CA SER A 335 -4.71 -16.57 -2.27
C SER A 335 -6.20 -16.68 -1.89
N GLY A 336 -6.70 -17.90 -1.71
CA GLY A 336 -8.08 -18.17 -1.28
C GLY A 336 -8.25 -18.63 0.16
N TYR A 337 -7.16 -18.80 0.91
CA TYR A 337 -7.24 -19.35 2.26
C TYR A 337 -7.42 -18.24 3.29
N THR A 338 -8.67 -18.01 3.71
CA THR A 338 -9.07 -16.93 4.61
C THR A 338 -9.06 -17.33 6.09
N ASP A 339 -8.96 -18.62 6.40
CA ASP A 339 -9.05 -19.14 7.79
C ASP A 339 -7.92 -18.65 8.69
N ASP A 340 -6.71 -18.45 8.16
CA ASP A 340 -5.60 -17.88 8.93
C ASP A 340 -5.94 -16.46 9.39
N LEU A 341 -6.51 -15.65 8.49
CA LEU A 341 -6.93 -14.28 8.80
C LEU A 341 -8.11 -14.29 9.77
N ARG A 342 -9.12 -15.13 9.52
CA ARG A 342 -10.29 -15.33 10.38
C ARG A 342 -9.89 -15.70 11.81
N SER A 343 -8.99 -16.68 11.95
CA SER A 343 -8.47 -17.12 13.25
C SER A 343 -7.67 -16.01 13.94
N THR A 344 -6.87 -15.27 13.17
CA THR A 344 -6.08 -14.15 13.69
C THR A 344 -6.96 -13.00 14.17
N VAL A 345 -7.92 -12.54 13.38
CA VAL A 345 -8.85 -11.46 13.76
C VAL A 345 -9.65 -11.86 15.00
N LYS A 346 -10.16 -13.09 15.04
CA LYS A 346 -10.86 -13.63 16.22
C LYS A 346 -9.97 -13.62 17.46
N TYR A 347 -8.72 -14.07 17.35
CA TYR A 347 -7.76 -14.04 18.45
C TYR A 347 -7.47 -12.61 18.92
N LEU A 348 -7.20 -11.68 17.99
CA LEU A 348 -6.86 -10.30 18.32
C LEU A 348 -8.02 -9.59 19.02
N ARG A 349 -9.26 -9.78 18.54
CA ARG A 349 -10.46 -9.27 19.22
C ARG A 349 -10.62 -9.84 20.62
N ALA A 350 -10.52 -11.17 20.76
CA ALA A 350 -10.68 -11.81 22.06
C ALA A 350 -9.62 -11.38 23.07
N LYS A 351 -8.38 -11.15 22.62
CA LYS A 351 -7.26 -10.80 23.50
C LYS A 351 -7.19 -9.32 23.85
N TYR A 352 -7.42 -8.44 22.87
CA TYR A 352 -7.17 -7.00 23.01
C TYR A 352 -8.46 -6.16 22.92
N ASN A 353 -9.64 -6.77 22.84
CA ASN A 353 -10.93 -6.07 22.88
C ASN A 353 -11.01 -4.81 21.99
N PHE A 354 -10.65 -4.93 20.71
CA PHE A 354 -10.67 -3.83 19.73
C PHE A 354 -12.11 -3.44 19.31
N GLU A 355 -12.93 -3.02 20.27
CA GLU A 355 -14.31 -2.55 20.10
C GLU A 355 -14.44 -1.03 20.26
N ASN A 356 -13.55 -0.42 21.05
CA ASN A 356 -13.63 1.00 21.41
C ASN A 356 -13.03 1.93 20.35
N GLU A 357 -12.10 1.41 19.54
CA GLU A 357 -11.37 2.19 18.53
C GLU A 357 -11.30 1.44 17.20
N ALA A 358 -10.88 2.14 16.14
CA ALA A 358 -10.84 1.57 14.80
C ALA A 358 -9.86 0.39 14.69
N PHE A 359 -10.35 -0.76 14.20
CA PHE A 359 -9.54 -1.92 13.83
C PHE A 359 -9.67 -2.19 12.34
N VAL A 360 -8.68 -1.77 11.55
CA VAL A 360 -8.75 -1.76 10.08
C VAL A 360 -7.87 -2.86 9.50
N GLY A 361 -8.37 -3.53 8.47
CA GLY A 361 -7.58 -4.48 7.67
C GLY A 361 -6.98 -3.82 6.44
N LEU A 362 -5.72 -4.10 6.15
CA LEU A 362 -5.02 -3.65 4.95
C LEU A 362 -4.37 -4.85 4.25
N GLY A 363 -4.65 -5.02 2.96
CA GLY A 363 -4.00 -6.00 2.11
C GLY A 363 -3.19 -5.34 1.01
N PHE A 364 -2.11 -6.02 0.61
CA PHE A 364 -1.34 -5.69 -0.60
C PHE A 364 -1.29 -6.88 -1.55
N SER A 365 -1.55 -6.63 -2.84
CA SER A 365 -1.51 -7.67 -3.88
C SER A 365 -2.35 -8.88 -3.48
N MET A 366 -1.76 -10.07 -3.43
CA MET A 366 -2.43 -11.28 -2.96
C MET A 366 -3.06 -11.14 -1.56
N GLY A 367 -2.44 -10.39 -0.64
CA GLY A 367 -3.02 -10.10 0.67
C GLY A 367 -4.31 -9.30 0.58
N SER A 368 -4.46 -8.44 -0.43
CA SER A 368 -5.72 -7.75 -0.74
C SER A 368 -6.80 -8.71 -1.18
N ASN A 369 -6.45 -9.71 -2.01
CA ASN A 369 -7.41 -10.71 -2.45
C ASN A 369 -7.93 -11.53 -1.27
N VAL A 370 -7.03 -11.98 -0.39
CA VAL A 370 -7.41 -12.70 0.85
C VAL A 370 -8.30 -11.81 1.74
N LEU A 371 -7.93 -10.54 1.95
CA LEU A 371 -8.71 -9.61 2.77
C LEU A 371 -10.12 -9.40 2.21
N VAL A 372 -10.25 -9.08 0.93
CA VAL A 372 -11.56 -8.79 0.31
C VAL A 372 -12.43 -10.04 0.29
N LYS A 373 -11.85 -11.22 0.01
CA LYS A 373 -12.57 -12.50 0.10
C LYS A 373 -13.08 -12.73 1.53
N TYR A 374 -12.22 -12.56 2.53
CA TYR A 374 -12.60 -12.66 3.94
C TYR A 374 -13.73 -11.70 4.34
N LEU A 375 -13.66 -10.44 3.92
CA LEU A 375 -14.68 -9.45 4.24
C LEU A 375 -16.05 -9.80 3.65
N GLY A 376 -16.11 -10.39 2.44
CA GLY A 376 -17.38 -10.83 1.86
C GLY A 376 -17.88 -12.17 2.40
N GLU A 377 -16.99 -13.08 2.81
CA GLU A 377 -17.38 -14.32 3.49
C GLU A 377 -17.98 -14.05 4.87
N GLU A 378 -17.33 -13.20 5.67
CA GLU A 378 -17.75 -12.90 7.03
C GLU A 378 -18.85 -11.85 7.12
N LYS A 379 -18.96 -10.98 6.11
CA LYS A 379 -19.92 -9.87 6.05
C LYS A 379 -19.84 -9.01 7.31
N GLU A 380 -20.93 -8.89 8.07
CA GLU A 380 -21.00 -8.12 9.32
C GLU A 380 -20.14 -8.72 10.44
N ASN A 381 -19.80 -10.02 10.36
CA ASN A 381 -19.00 -10.72 11.36
C ASN A 381 -17.50 -10.59 11.14
N ALA A 382 -17.06 -9.82 10.13
CA ALA A 382 -15.65 -9.71 9.76
C ALA A 382 -14.75 -9.19 10.90
N GLY A 383 -15.31 -8.56 11.92
CA GLY A 383 -14.55 -8.08 13.07
C GLY A 383 -13.55 -6.98 12.70
N LEU A 384 -13.74 -6.30 11.57
CA LEU A 384 -12.94 -5.16 11.15
C LEU A 384 -13.85 -3.95 10.97
N THR A 385 -13.38 -2.77 11.33
CA THR A 385 -14.12 -1.51 11.14
C THR A 385 -14.18 -1.12 9.66
N ALA A 386 -13.13 -1.45 8.90
CA ALA A 386 -13.03 -1.24 7.46
C ALA A 386 -11.92 -2.10 6.85
N GLY A 387 -11.90 -2.18 5.51
CA GLY A 387 -10.84 -2.77 4.71
C GLY A 387 -10.16 -1.78 3.77
N ILE A 388 -8.89 -2.02 3.47
CA ILE A 388 -8.13 -1.33 2.44
C ILE A 388 -7.40 -2.39 1.59
N SER A 389 -7.58 -2.34 0.29
CA SER A 389 -7.02 -3.28 -0.67
C SER A 389 -6.15 -2.50 -1.66
N VAL A 390 -4.85 -2.81 -1.76
CA VAL A 390 -3.93 -2.13 -2.67
C VAL A 390 -3.39 -3.11 -3.72
N GLY A 391 -3.50 -2.76 -4.99
CA GLY A 391 -3.06 -3.58 -6.13
C GLY A 391 -3.71 -4.97 -6.14
N ASN A 392 -5.01 -5.07 -5.84
CA ASN A 392 -5.69 -6.34 -5.65
C ASN A 392 -5.93 -7.08 -6.98
N PRO A 393 -5.46 -8.33 -7.15
CA PRO A 393 -5.82 -9.20 -8.27
C PRO A 393 -7.25 -9.74 -8.11
N PHE A 394 -8.25 -8.88 -8.32
CA PHE A 394 -9.66 -9.22 -8.12
C PHE A 394 -10.12 -10.47 -8.88
N ASP A 395 -9.61 -10.67 -10.10
CA ASP A 395 -9.82 -11.86 -10.91
C ASP A 395 -8.49 -12.58 -11.11
N LEU A 396 -8.31 -13.70 -10.39
CA LEU A 396 -7.09 -14.50 -10.43
C LEU A 396 -7.00 -15.35 -11.70
N VAL A 397 -8.09 -15.61 -12.41
CA VAL A 397 -8.06 -16.31 -13.70
C VAL A 397 -7.39 -15.39 -14.73
N ILE A 398 -7.85 -14.14 -14.82
CA ILE A 398 -7.31 -13.12 -15.73
C ILE A 398 -5.86 -12.80 -15.36
N CYS A 399 -5.58 -12.52 -14.07
CA CYS A 399 -4.22 -12.17 -13.64
C CYS A 399 -3.24 -13.33 -13.82
N SER A 400 -3.66 -14.57 -13.57
CA SER A 400 -2.81 -15.74 -13.80
C SER A 400 -2.50 -15.94 -15.29
N ALA A 401 -3.47 -15.70 -16.18
CA ALA A 401 -3.25 -15.80 -17.62
C ALA A 401 -2.26 -14.74 -18.12
N ASN A 402 -2.27 -13.54 -17.53
CA ASN A 402 -1.39 -12.43 -17.88
C ASN A 402 0.11 -12.75 -17.71
N PHE A 403 0.48 -13.53 -16.69
CA PHE A 403 1.88 -13.94 -16.47
C PHE A 403 2.48 -14.71 -17.66
N GLY A 404 1.68 -15.58 -18.27
CA GLY A 404 2.06 -16.36 -19.45
C GLY A 404 1.74 -15.68 -20.78
N GLY A 405 1.05 -14.53 -20.76
CA GLY A 405 0.46 -13.91 -21.95
C GLY A 405 1.46 -13.33 -22.94
N ASN A 406 2.66 -12.94 -22.48
CA ASN A 406 3.72 -12.47 -23.36
C ASN A 406 5.12 -12.87 -22.86
N LEU A 407 6.12 -12.79 -23.75
CA LEU A 407 7.48 -13.22 -23.47
C LEU A 407 8.14 -12.40 -22.34
N PHE A 408 7.87 -11.10 -22.26
CA PHE A 408 8.43 -10.25 -21.22
C PHE A 408 7.95 -10.67 -19.84
N ASN A 409 6.62 -10.80 -19.66
CA ASN A 409 6.00 -11.24 -18.42
C ASN A 409 6.50 -12.62 -18.00
N ARG A 410 6.62 -13.54 -18.96
CA ARG A 410 7.13 -14.90 -18.71
C ARG A 410 8.59 -14.90 -18.24
N LEU A 411 9.44 -14.09 -18.84
CA LEU A 411 10.88 -14.05 -18.51
C LEU A 411 11.19 -13.21 -17.27
N THR A 412 10.28 -12.34 -16.83
CA THR A 412 10.45 -11.45 -15.69
C THR A 412 9.57 -11.88 -14.51
N TYR A 413 8.29 -11.49 -14.51
CA TYR A 413 7.36 -11.68 -13.40
C TYR A 413 7.09 -13.16 -13.09
N ASP A 414 6.72 -13.94 -14.10
CA ASP A 414 6.42 -15.37 -13.94
C ASP A 414 7.65 -16.13 -13.40
N LYS A 415 8.83 -15.84 -13.96
CA LYS A 415 10.09 -16.43 -13.51
C LYS A 415 10.41 -16.08 -12.06
N ALA A 416 10.25 -14.82 -11.67
CA ALA A 416 10.53 -14.36 -10.31
C ALA A 416 9.55 -14.98 -9.29
N ILE A 417 8.24 -14.91 -9.57
CA ILE A 417 7.19 -15.47 -8.72
C ILE A 417 7.36 -16.98 -8.55
N ASN A 418 7.54 -17.71 -9.65
CA ASN A 418 7.75 -19.16 -9.58
C ASN A 418 9.07 -19.53 -8.90
N GLY A 419 10.10 -18.71 -9.02
CA GLY A 419 11.36 -18.88 -8.29
C GLY A 419 11.14 -18.86 -6.78
N ASN A 420 10.48 -17.81 -6.28
CA ASN A 420 10.20 -17.66 -4.84
C ASN A 420 9.28 -18.76 -4.31
N LEU A 421 8.26 -19.16 -5.07
CA LEU A 421 7.36 -20.27 -4.71
C LEU A 421 8.10 -21.61 -4.67
N LYS A 422 9.00 -21.87 -5.62
CA LYS A 422 9.84 -23.06 -5.62
C LYS A 422 10.78 -23.09 -4.43
N GLU A 423 11.41 -21.97 -4.09
CA GLU A 423 12.26 -21.89 -2.90
C GLU A 423 11.45 -22.17 -1.63
N LEU A 424 10.28 -21.55 -1.48
CA LEU A 424 9.40 -21.80 -0.35
C LEU A 424 9.01 -23.28 -0.24
N PHE A 425 8.60 -23.90 -1.35
CA PHE A 425 8.12 -25.28 -1.37
C PHE A 425 9.26 -26.30 -1.22
N PHE A 426 10.31 -26.19 -2.03
CA PHE A 426 11.36 -27.21 -2.15
C PHE A 426 12.51 -27.04 -1.16
N GLU A 427 12.80 -25.82 -0.71
CA GLU A 427 13.91 -25.57 0.22
C GLU A 427 13.39 -25.40 1.66
N LYS A 428 12.37 -24.55 1.87
CA LYS A 428 11.90 -24.21 3.22
C LYS A 428 10.87 -25.20 3.77
N ALA A 429 9.96 -25.69 2.93
CA ALA A 429 8.85 -26.54 3.36
C ALA A 429 9.11 -28.05 3.20
N ARG A 430 10.11 -28.46 2.41
CA ARG A 430 10.31 -29.86 1.99
C ARG A 430 10.36 -30.85 3.14
N ARG A 431 11.10 -30.56 4.21
CA ARG A 431 11.22 -31.50 5.36
C ARG A 431 9.88 -31.74 6.04
N VAL A 432 9.10 -30.68 6.24
CA VAL A 432 7.79 -30.71 6.91
C VAL A 432 6.76 -31.41 6.03
N ILE A 433 6.75 -31.10 4.74
CA ILE A 433 5.87 -31.74 3.76
C ILE A 433 6.18 -33.24 3.68
N LEU A 434 7.45 -33.64 3.54
CA LEU A 434 7.83 -35.05 3.46
C LEU A 434 7.50 -35.80 4.75
N ALA A 435 7.69 -35.18 5.92
CA ALA A 435 7.31 -35.78 7.20
C ALA A 435 5.78 -36.02 7.29
N SER A 436 4.95 -35.08 6.81
CA SER A 436 3.50 -35.26 6.79
C SER A 436 3.03 -36.37 5.86
N ILE A 437 3.69 -36.53 4.69
CA ILE A 437 3.38 -37.60 3.73
C ILE A 437 3.75 -38.96 4.32
N SER A 438 4.82 -39.06 5.11
CA SER A 438 5.22 -40.32 5.74
C SER A 438 4.31 -40.76 6.91
N GLN A 439 3.40 -39.89 7.37
CA GLN A 439 2.45 -40.17 8.44
C GLN A 439 1.04 -40.52 7.93
N GLN A 440 0.79 -40.41 6.62
CA GLN A 440 -0.41 -40.87 5.93
C GLN A 440 -0.14 -42.20 5.24
#